data_AF-A0A1G2IVU5-F1
#
_entry.id   AF-A0A1G2IVU5-F1
#
_cell.length_a   1.000
_cell.length_b   1.000
_cell.length_c   1.000
_cell.angle_alpha   90.00
_cell.angle_beta   90.00
_cell.angle_gamma   90.00
#
_symmetry.space_group_name_H-M   'P 1'
#
loop_
_entity.id
_entity.type
_entity.pdbx_description
1 polymer ?
#
loop_
_entity_poly.entity_id
_entity_poly.type
_entity_poly.pdbx_seq_one_letter_code
_entity_poly.pdbx_strand_id
1 'polypeptide(L)'
;MARQIKRLEHALYAWEDYWFCLNATSKLQRATGQRLGMNIVPHIGPVKHFMELRKHLLKIRSAEQFDFEKFLLPTEVSQTLSTNWPRLMSHFPAEMALWICESRRVFRITRELQVLLGATLLGDIRWCDMHWPFDAFVVMLDIPIKSSFDCEYDCILVSRYCMPDDPEGVIAFRLFSTALDDQQRVISPIKQRRISGLIQEKKWQEASALLANHRLPRLPVDPFFVKANEQSKVVESMAEISCGYKLSDVEAPQWDIAAQLVVGLCLYMNTLPPKSSHKSDWNPALKSLGRPNPNSVTDAAQICTISSTFKLRKEDSELIGINGTTRAFHEICAHFRRGHWRRRPGQGQDPNAPRAVWVRPTLVRRDRLQDGAIVGGSENIVS
;
A
#
# COMPACT_ATOMS: atom_id res chain seq x y z
N MET A 1 9.99 -8.74 13.71
CA MET A 1 10.71 -8.60 12.42
C MET A 1 10.15 -9.54 11.36
N ALA A 2 10.18 -10.86 11.55
CA ALA A 2 9.68 -11.85 10.58
C ALA A 2 8.19 -11.72 10.18
N ARG A 3 7.33 -11.16 11.05
CA ARG A 3 5.89 -10.96 10.75
C ARG A 3 5.59 -9.86 9.73
N GLN A 4 6.45 -8.84 9.55
CA GLN A 4 6.08 -7.66 8.74
C GLN A 4 6.27 -7.88 7.24
N ILE A 5 7.37 -8.54 6.84
CA ILE A 5 7.59 -8.97 5.44
C ILE A 5 6.66 -10.14 5.06
N LYS A 6 6.09 -10.83 6.07
CA LYS A 6 5.18 -11.96 5.88
C LYS A 6 3.94 -11.59 5.05
N ARG A 7 3.41 -10.37 5.20
CA ARG A 7 2.21 -9.92 4.45
C ARG A 7 2.46 -9.87 2.95
N LEU A 8 3.59 -9.29 2.52
CA LEU A 8 3.98 -9.25 1.10
C LEU A 8 4.30 -10.65 0.58
N GLU A 9 4.94 -11.49 1.39
CA GLU A 9 5.25 -12.87 1.03
C GLU A 9 3.97 -13.71 0.85
N HIS A 10 2.97 -13.52 1.70
CA HIS A 10 1.66 -14.16 1.59
C HIS A 10 0.89 -13.66 0.36
N ALA A 11 0.93 -12.35 0.09
CA ALA A 11 0.36 -11.80 -1.13
C ALA A 11 1.03 -12.38 -2.40
N LEU A 12 2.34 -12.59 -2.36
CA LEU A 12 3.10 -13.24 -3.43
C LEU A 12 2.69 -14.71 -3.60
N TYR A 13 2.53 -15.47 -2.52
CA TYR A 13 2.00 -16.83 -2.60
C TYR A 13 0.60 -16.87 -3.20
N ALA A 14 -0.29 -15.97 -2.80
CA ALA A 14 -1.63 -15.94 -3.33
C ALA A 14 -1.66 -15.53 -4.82
N TRP A 15 -0.78 -14.63 -5.24
CA TRP A 15 -0.56 -14.33 -6.65
C TRP A 15 -0.11 -15.59 -7.42
N GLU A 16 0.89 -16.32 -6.90
CA GLU A 16 1.41 -17.56 -7.49
C GLU A 16 0.34 -18.65 -7.57
N ASP A 17 -0.42 -18.87 -6.49
CA ASP A 17 -1.49 -19.86 -6.40
C ASP A 17 -2.61 -19.56 -7.40
N TYR A 18 -2.95 -18.27 -7.59
CA TYR A 18 -3.94 -17.85 -8.56
C TYR A 18 -3.51 -18.21 -9.99
N TRP A 19 -2.29 -17.83 -10.37
CA TRP A 19 -1.78 -18.12 -11.72
C TRP A 19 -1.49 -19.60 -11.94
N PHE A 20 -1.15 -20.34 -10.88
CA PHE A 20 -1.11 -21.81 -10.92
C PHE A 20 -2.47 -22.40 -11.33
N CYS A 21 -3.56 -21.95 -10.71
CA CYS A 21 -4.90 -22.41 -11.08
C CYS A 21 -5.22 -22.09 -12.55
N LEU A 22 -4.94 -20.86 -12.99
CA LEU A 22 -5.19 -20.48 -14.40
C LEU A 22 -4.31 -21.26 -15.37
N ASN A 23 -3.04 -21.53 -15.03
CA ASN A 23 -2.15 -22.38 -15.83
C ASN A 23 -2.74 -23.78 -16.00
N ALA A 24 -3.19 -24.38 -14.89
CA ALA A 24 -3.76 -25.72 -14.86
C ALA A 24 -5.09 -25.79 -15.64
N THR A 25 -5.98 -24.82 -15.44
CA THR A 25 -7.25 -24.68 -16.17
C THR A 25 -7.02 -24.50 -17.67
N SER A 26 -6.09 -23.63 -18.07
CA SER A 26 -5.72 -23.39 -19.47
C SER A 26 -5.23 -24.68 -20.15
N LYS A 27 -4.37 -25.45 -19.47
CA LYS A 27 -3.89 -26.76 -19.97
C LYS A 27 -5.02 -27.77 -20.13
N LEU A 28 -5.93 -27.87 -19.15
CA LEU A 28 -7.08 -28.77 -19.23
C LEU A 28 -8.03 -28.41 -20.37
N GLN A 29 -8.43 -27.14 -20.48
CA GLN A 29 -9.32 -26.67 -21.55
C GLN A 29 -8.76 -26.99 -22.94
N ARG A 30 -7.45 -26.79 -23.14
CA ARG A 30 -6.77 -27.09 -24.40
C ARG A 30 -6.68 -28.59 -24.70
N ALA A 31 -6.48 -29.42 -23.67
CA ALA A 31 -6.36 -30.87 -23.83
C ALA A 31 -7.72 -31.56 -24.06
N THR A 32 -8.79 -31.07 -23.44
CA THR A 32 -10.12 -31.71 -23.50
C THR A 32 -11.09 -31.03 -24.47
N GLY A 33 -10.79 -29.81 -24.91
CA GLY A 33 -11.72 -28.96 -25.67
C GLY A 33 -12.91 -28.45 -24.84
N GLN A 34 -13.00 -28.80 -23.55
CA GLN A 34 -14.11 -28.41 -22.68
C GLN A 34 -13.91 -27.02 -22.10
N ARG A 35 -14.98 -26.21 -22.10
CA ARG A 35 -15.01 -24.92 -21.40
C ARG A 35 -15.39 -25.16 -19.94
N LEU A 36 -14.43 -25.01 -19.03
CA LEU A 36 -14.64 -25.12 -17.58
C LEU A 36 -15.29 -23.86 -16.98
N GLY A 37 -16.45 -23.45 -17.50
CA GLY A 37 -17.18 -22.26 -17.03
C GLY A 37 -16.57 -20.91 -17.43
N MET A 38 -15.50 -20.92 -18.23
CA MET A 38 -14.88 -19.72 -18.81
C MET A 38 -14.36 -20.01 -20.22
N ASN A 39 -14.09 -18.94 -20.98
CA ASN A 39 -13.42 -19.02 -22.28
C ASN A 39 -12.03 -19.66 -22.13
N ILE A 40 -11.47 -20.15 -23.23
CA ILE A 40 -10.15 -20.80 -23.23
C ILE A 40 -9.10 -19.77 -22.84
N VAL A 41 -8.48 -19.95 -21.67
CA VAL A 41 -7.49 -19.00 -21.14
C VAL A 41 -6.22 -19.08 -21.98
N PRO A 42 -5.73 -17.97 -22.58
CA PRO A 42 -4.47 -17.94 -23.28
C PRO A 42 -3.28 -18.33 -22.37
N HIS A 43 -2.40 -19.19 -22.85
CA HIS A 43 -1.23 -19.69 -22.10
C HIS A 43 0.00 -18.81 -22.34
N ILE A 44 -0.12 -17.53 -22.00
CA ILE A 44 0.88 -16.48 -22.20
C ILE A 44 1.06 -15.67 -20.91
N GLY A 45 2.09 -14.82 -20.87
CA GLY A 45 2.39 -13.96 -19.72
C GLY A 45 2.41 -14.73 -18.39
N PRO A 46 1.75 -14.23 -17.32
CA PRO A 46 1.84 -14.81 -15.99
C PRO A 46 1.17 -16.19 -15.92
N VAL A 47 0.17 -16.47 -16.76
CA VAL A 47 -0.42 -17.83 -16.87
C VAL A 47 0.66 -18.85 -17.18
N LYS A 48 1.66 -18.51 -18.00
CA LYS A 48 2.76 -19.41 -18.38
C LYS A 48 3.97 -19.27 -17.43
N HIS A 49 4.29 -18.06 -17.00
CA HIS A 49 5.58 -17.74 -16.39
C HIS A 49 5.54 -17.50 -14.87
N PHE A 50 4.40 -17.64 -14.18
CA PHE A 50 4.29 -17.29 -12.75
C PHE A 50 5.36 -17.91 -11.83
N MET A 51 5.78 -19.17 -12.07
CA MET A 51 6.82 -19.84 -11.27
C MET A 51 8.21 -19.21 -11.41
N GLU A 52 8.45 -18.41 -12.45
CA GLU A 52 9.72 -17.75 -12.71
C GLU A 52 9.84 -16.41 -11.95
N LEU A 53 8.72 -15.87 -11.45
CA LEU A 53 8.65 -14.50 -10.90
C LEU A 53 9.67 -14.29 -9.79
N ARG A 54 9.71 -15.16 -8.76
CA ARG A 54 10.66 -15.02 -7.65
C ARG A 54 12.10 -15.00 -8.14
N LYS A 55 12.47 -15.94 -9.00
CA LYS A 55 13.82 -16.01 -9.57
C LYS A 55 14.15 -14.75 -10.37
N HIS A 56 13.18 -14.18 -11.07
CA HIS A 56 13.32 -12.91 -11.78
C HIS A 56 13.56 -11.74 -10.82
N LEU A 57 12.70 -11.57 -9.82
CA LEU A 57 12.80 -10.52 -8.80
C LEU A 57 14.14 -10.53 -8.05
N LEU A 58 14.72 -11.71 -7.80
CA LEU A 58 16.02 -11.85 -7.15
C LEU A 58 17.21 -11.49 -8.08
N LYS A 59 17.01 -11.57 -9.40
CA LYS A 59 18.04 -11.33 -10.41
C LYS A 59 18.11 -9.89 -10.88
N ILE A 60 16.96 -9.22 -11.02
CA ILE A 60 16.92 -7.84 -11.50
C ILE A 60 17.72 -6.90 -10.59
N ARG A 61 18.23 -5.83 -11.17
CA ARG A 61 19.06 -4.82 -10.50
C ARG A 61 18.42 -3.44 -10.49
N SER A 62 17.56 -3.17 -11.46
CA SER A 62 16.77 -1.96 -11.60
C SER A 62 15.36 -2.31 -12.09
N ALA A 63 14.43 -1.36 -11.96
CA ALA A 63 13.04 -1.57 -12.36
C ALA A 63 12.87 -1.76 -13.88
N GLU A 64 13.74 -1.17 -14.69
CA GLU A 64 13.74 -1.28 -16.16
C GLU A 64 14.08 -2.69 -16.65
N GLN A 65 14.71 -3.52 -15.80
CA GLN A 65 14.97 -4.92 -16.10
C GLN A 65 13.76 -5.83 -15.81
N PHE A 66 12.67 -5.27 -15.29
CA PHE A 66 11.46 -6.04 -15.03
C PHE A 66 10.81 -6.46 -16.35
N ASP A 67 10.44 -7.74 -16.45
CA ASP A 67 9.87 -8.31 -17.68
C ASP A 67 8.35 -8.18 -17.62
N PHE A 68 7.85 -7.03 -18.08
CA PHE A 68 6.43 -6.69 -18.02
C PHE A 68 5.57 -7.69 -18.79
N GLU A 69 6.02 -8.16 -19.96
CA GLU A 69 5.28 -9.12 -20.79
C GLU A 69 5.09 -10.48 -20.09
N LYS A 70 6.11 -10.95 -19.35
CA LYS A 70 6.00 -12.22 -18.62
C LYS A 70 5.11 -12.16 -17.39
N PHE A 71 5.07 -11.04 -16.69
CA PHE A 71 4.52 -11.00 -15.33
C PHE A 71 3.31 -10.08 -15.14
N LEU A 72 3.03 -9.15 -16.06
CA LEU A 72 1.79 -8.40 -16.07
C LEU A 72 0.69 -9.11 -16.87
N LEU A 73 -0.56 -8.82 -16.53
CA LEU A 73 -1.75 -9.38 -17.19
C LEU A 73 -1.84 -8.90 -18.66
N PRO A 74 -1.71 -9.80 -19.66
CA PRO A 74 -1.90 -9.44 -21.06
C PRO A 74 -3.38 -9.17 -21.35
N THR A 75 -3.65 -8.29 -22.31
CA THR A 75 -5.01 -7.87 -22.71
C THR A 75 -5.89 -9.08 -23.09
N GLU A 76 -5.35 -10.07 -23.80
CA GLU A 76 -6.06 -11.27 -24.24
C GLU A 76 -6.51 -12.14 -23.05
N VAL A 77 -5.65 -12.23 -22.03
CA VAL A 77 -5.98 -12.93 -20.79
C VAL A 77 -7.02 -12.12 -20.02
N SER A 78 -6.88 -10.79 -19.96
CA SER A 78 -7.86 -9.92 -19.28
C SER A 78 -9.25 -9.99 -19.91
N GLN A 79 -9.36 -10.08 -21.24
CA GLN A 79 -10.64 -10.20 -21.94
C GLN A 79 -11.32 -11.56 -21.69
N THR A 80 -10.52 -12.58 -21.40
CA THR A 80 -10.99 -13.94 -21.15
C THR A 80 -11.54 -14.12 -19.73
N LEU A 81 -11.03 -13.33 -18.77
CA LEU A 81 -11.35 -13.47 -17.36
C LEU A 81 -12.52 -12.55 -16.99
N SER A 82 -13.66 -13.14 -16.64
CA SER A 82 -14.87 -12.43 -16.19
C SER A 82 -14.77 -11.91 -14.75
N THR A 83 -13.73 -12.29 -14.01
CA THR A 83 -13.55 -11.93 -12.60
C THR A 83 -12.71 -10.65 -12.47
N ASN A 84 -13.02 -9.80 -11.50
CA ASN A 84 -12.21 -8.60 -11.20
C ASN A 84 -10.79 -8.93 -10.68
N TRP A 85 -10.57 -10.17 -10.26
CA TRP A 85 -9.32 -10.60 -9.65
C TRP A 85 -8.03 -10.24 -10.39
N PRO A 86 -7.88 -10.63 -11.68
CA PRO A 86 -6.60 -10.48 -12.36
C PRO A 86 -6.24 -9.01 -12.42
N ARG A 87 -7.25 -8.14 -12.50
CA ARG A 87 -7.06 -6.69 -12.51
C ARG A 87 -6.51 -6.21 -11.17
N LEU A 88 -7.09 -6.63 -10.05
CA LEU A 88 -6.64 -6.22 -8.72
C LEU A 88 -5.15 -6.54 -8.51
N MET A 89 -4.68 -7.72 -8.90
CA MET A 89 -3.30 -8.16 -8.64
C MET A 89 -2.37 -8.11 -9.87
N SER A 90 -2.82 -7.55 -10.99
CA SER A 90 -2.08 -7.53 -12.26
C SER A 90 -0.74 -6.81 -12.12
N HIS A 91 -0.74 -5.66 -11.45
CA HIS A 91 0.44 -4.80 -11.29
C HIS A 91 1.34 -5.17 -10.11
N PHE A 92 0.87 -6.05 -9.21
CA PHE A 92 1.61 -6.40 -7.99
C PHE A 92 3.05 -6.89 -8.25
N PRO A 93 3.34 -7.73 -9.27
CA PRO A 93 4.71 -8.09 -9.61
C PRO A 93 5.64 -6.91 -9.94
N ALA A 94 5.13 -5.90 -10.66
CA ALA A 94 5.90 -4.71 -11.00
C ALA A 94 6.12 -3.82 -9.77
N GLU A 95 5.10 -3.65 -8.93
CA GLU A 95 5.21 -2.96 -7.64
C GLU A 95 6.26 -3.61 -6.72
N MET A 96 6.28 -4.95 -6.68
CA MET A 96 7.31 -5.71 -5.95
C MET A 96 8.70 -5.52 -6.55
N ALA A 97 8.84 -5.48 -7.88
CA ALA A 97 10.11 -5.22 -8.54
C ALA A 97 10.68 -3.84 -8.20
N LEU A 98 9.83 -2.81 -8.23
CA LEU A 98 10.18 -1.44 -7.82
C LEU A 98 10.63 -1.42 -6.35
N TRP A 99 9.82 -1.99 -5.45
CA TRP A 99 10.15 -2.03 -4.03
C TRP A 99 11.48 -2.75 -3.75
N ILE A 100 11.72 -3.87 -4.43
CA ILE A 100 12.96 -4.66 -4.29
C ILE A 100 14.19 -3.94 -4.85
N CYS A 101 14.03 -3.15 -5.92
CA CYS A 101 15.13 -2.48 -6.60
C CYS A 101 15.50 -1.15 -5.96
N GLU A 102 14.52 -0.37 -5.51
CA GLU A 102 14.70 1.00 -5.02
C GLU A 102 15.09 1.04 -3.54
N SER A 103 14.15 0.68 -2.66
CA SER A 103 14.24 1.07 -1.25
C SER A 103 14.23 -0.12 -0.30
N ARG A 104 13.44 -1.17 -0.60
CA ARG A 104 13.01 -2.23 0.34
C ARG A 104 12.54 -1.69 1.69
N ARG A 105 12.17 -0.41 1.76
CA ARG A 105 11.88 0.28 3.01
C ARG A 105 10.50 -0.13 3.50
N VAL A 106 10.43 -0.30 4.82
CA VAL A 106 9.20 -0.55 5.55
C VAL A 106 9.09 0.50 6.65
N PHE A 107 8.07 1.33 6.57
CA PHE A 107 7.74 2.32 7.58
C PHE A 107 6.68 1.76 8.50
N ARG A 108 7.04 1.51 9.76
CA ARG A 108 6.05 1.20 10.78
C ARG A 108 5.57 2.48 11.43
N ILE A 109 4.29 2.78 11.31
CA ILE A 109 3.64 3.90 11.98
C ILE A 109 3.12 3.40 13.33
N THR A 110 3.60 4.00 14.43
CA THR A 110 3.07 3.65 15.76
C THR A 110 1.63 4.10 15.90
N ARG A 111 0.89 3.47 16.84
CA ARG A 111 -0.49 3.85 17.17
C ARG A 111 -0.67 5.36 17.33
N GLU A 112 0.20 6.02 18.10
CA GLU A 112 0.10 7.45 18.40
C GLU A 112 0.32 8.31 17.17
N LEU A 113 1.33 7.97 16.35
CA LEU A 113 1.59 8.70 15.11
C LEU A 113 0.44 8.49 14.11
N GLN A 114 -0.09 7.27 14.00
CA GLN A 114 -1.19 6.97 13.09
C GLN A 114 -2.42 7.82 13.41
N VAL A 115 -2.73 7.98 14.70
CA VAL A 115 -3.79 8.88 15.18
C VAL A 115 -3.50 10.33 14.77
N LEU A 116 -2.29 10.82 15.00
CA LEU A 116 -1.92 12.20 14.64
C LEU A 116 -2.05 12.42 13.13
N LEU A 117 -1.60 11.48 12.32
CA LEU A 117 -1.67 11.54 10.85
C LEU A 117 -3.12 11.47 10.35
N GLY A 118 -3.92 10.54 10.85
CA GLY A 118 -5.34 10.42 10.50
C GLY A 118 -6.18 11.62 10.93
N ALA A 119 -5.64 12.44 11.81
CA ALA A 119 -6.30 13.63 12.32
C ALA A 119 -5.67 14.93 11.76
N THR A 120 -4.67 14.81 10.89
CA THR A 120 -4.04 15.93 10.16
C THR A 120 -4.91 16.33 8.97
N LEU A 121 -5.27 17.61 8.89
CA LEU A 121 -5.98 18.15 7.73
C LEU A 121 -4.98 18.38 6.59
N LEU A 122 -5.23 17.76 5.44
CA LEU A 122 -4.39 17.91 4.25
C LEU A 122 -4.70 19.20 3.46
N GLY A 123 -5.78 19.90 3.80
CA GLY A 123 -6.11 21.21 3.22
C GLY A 123 -6.17 21.19 1.69
N ASP A 124 -5.38 22.08 1.07
CA ASP A 124 -5.31 22.23 -0.40
C ASP A 124 -4.15 21.46 -1.05
N ILE A 125 -3.58 20.46 -0.37
CA ILE A 125 -2.52 19.64 -0.94
C ILE A 125 -3.06 18.82 -2.12
N ARG A 126 -2.38 18.92 -3.26
CA ARG A 126 -2.67 18.13 -4.46
C ARG A 126 -1.72 16.95 -4.58
N TRP A 127 -2.13 15.94 -5.33
CA TRP A 127 -1.28 14.77 -5.62
C TRP A 127 0.04 15.15 -6.29
N CYS A 128 -0.01 16.04 -7.28
CA CYS A 128 1.19 16.58 -7.94
C CYS A 128 2.08 17.50 -7.07
N ASP A 129 1.64 17.89 -5.85
CA ASP A 129 2.47 18.64 -4.89
C ASP A 129 3.30 17.72 -3.98
N MET A 130 3.02 16.42 -3.98
CA MET A 130 3.64 15.47 -3.08
C MET A 130 5.10 15.19 -3.44
N HIS A 131 6.00 15.45 -2.48
CA HIS A 131 7.37 14.96 -2.54
C HIS A 131 7.46 13.59 -1.87
N TRP A 132 7.52 12.55 -2.71
CA TRP A 132 7.63 11.16 -2.30
C TRP A 132 9.07 10.84 -1.91
N PRO A 133 9.30 10.18 -0.76
CA PRO A 133 10.64 9.84 -0.32
C PRO A 133 11.32 8.79 -1.21
N PHE A 134 10.53 7.89 -1.80
CA PHE A 134 10.95 6.78 -2.64
C PHE A 134 9.84 6.48 -3.64
N ASP A 135 10.21 5.88 -4.77
CA ASP A 135 9.21 5.40 -5.76
C ASP A 135 8.44 4.19 -5.27
N ALA A 136 8.97 3.39 -4.35
CA ALA A 136 8.19 2.32 -3.72
C ALA A 136 8.60 2.10 -2.26
N PHE A 137 7.61 1.94 -1.38
CA PHE A 137 7.82 1.66 0.05
C PHE A 137 6.56 1.01 0.66
N VAL A 138 6.76 0.34 1.79
CA VAL A 138 5.67 -0.28 2.55
C VAL A 138 5.38 0.55 3.79
N VAL A 139 4.10 0.70 4.13
CA VAL A 139 3.63 1.28 5.38
C VAL A 139 2.92 0.21 6.19
N MET A 140 3.40 -0.06 7.39
CA MET A 140 2.78 -0.95 8.37
C MET A 140 2.05 -0.13 9.42
N LEU A 141 0.83 -0.52 9.73
CA LEU A 141 -0.07 0.17 10.64
C LEU A 141 -0.22 -0.63 11.94
N ASP A 142 -0.17 0.05 13.08
CA ASP A 142 -0.48 -0.58 14.37
C ASP A 142 -2.01 -0.68 14.58
N ILE A 143 -2.81 0.22 13.98
CA ILE A 143 -4.27 0.12 13.94
C ILE A 143 -4.69 -0.25 12.51
N PRO A 144 -5.32 -1.40 12.26
CA PRO A 144 -5.81 -1.73 10.93
C PRO A 144 -6.89 -0.75 10.44
N ILE A 145 -6.85 -0.40 9.15
CA ILE A 145 -7.95 0.32 8.49
C ILE A 145 -9.09 -0.66 8.27
N LYS A 146 -10.30 -0.30 8.70
CA LYS A 146 -11.51 -1.11 8.46
C LYS A 146 -12.19 -0.64 7.18
N SER A 147 -12.52 -1.59 6.31
CA SER A 147 -13.39 -1.32 5.14
C SER A 147 -14.87 -1.46 5.50
N SER A 148 -15.72 -1.01 4.58
CA SER A 148 -17.17 -1.26 4.59
C SER A 148 -17.55 -2.75 4.55
N PHE A 149 -16.62 -3.63 4.17
CA PHE A 149 -16.83 -5.09 4.11
C PHE A 149 -16.21 -5.84 5.30
N ASP A 150 -15.97 -5.15 6.42
CA ASP A 150 -15.36 -5.71 7.65
C ASP A 150 -13.98 -6.37 7.42
N CYS A 151 -13.31 -6.01 6.32
CA CYS A 151 -11.91 -6.37 6.11
C CYS A 151 -11.01 -5.36 6.81
N GLU A 152 -10.02 -5.86 7.54
CA GLU A 152 -9.02 -5.06 8.25
C GLU A 152 -7.69 -5.06 7.46
N TYR A 153 -7.11 -3.89 7.21
CA TYR A 153 -5.87 -3.70 6.46
C TYR A 153 -4.78 -3.05 7.32
N ASP A 154 -3.66 -3.75 7.52
CA ASP A 154 -2.55 -3.32 8.38
C ASP A 154 -1.25 -3.03 7.62
N CYS A 155 -1.27 -3.18 6.30
CA CYS A 155 -0.11 -3.04 5.44
C CYS A 155 -0.53 -2.40 4.13
N ILE A 156 0.23 -1.38 3.71
CA ILE A 156 0.02 -0.64 2.47
C ILE A 156 1.31 -0.66 1.68
N LEU A 157 1.30 -1.20 0.47
CA LEU A 157 2.38 -0.98 -0.50
C LEU A 157 2.03 0.25 -1.32
N VAL A 158 2.94 1.22 -1.32
CA VAL A 158 2.86 2.44 -2.13
C VAL A 158 3.90 2.29 -3.23
N SER A 159 3.51 2.55 -4.47
CA SER A 159 4.41 2.47 -5.63
C SER A 159 4.06 3.53 -6.66
N ARG A 160 5.08 4.22 -7.18
CA ARG A 160 5.00 5.20 -8.24
C ARG A 160 5.75 4.67 -9.44
N TYR A 161 5.05 4.50 -10.56
CA TYR A 161 5.64 3.96 -11.78
C TYR A 161 4.91 4.39 -13.02
N CYS A 162 5.63 4.33 -14.14
CA CYS A 162 5.09 4.56 -15.46
C CYS A 162 4.80 3.21 -16.11
N MET A 163 3.59 3.02 -16.60
CA MET A 163 3.27 1.86 -17.42
C MET A 163 3.68 2.15 -18.87
N PRO A 164 4.00 1.13 -19.68
CA PRO A 164 4.30 1.35 -21.10
C PRO A 164 3.21 2.12 -21.84
N ASP A 165 1.94 1.88 -21.47
CA ASP A 165 0.77 2.52 -22.08
C ASP A 165 0.30 3.79 -21.35
N ASP A 166 0.92 4.14 -20.21
CA ASP A 166 0.58 5.33 -19.41
C ASP A 166 1.86 6.08 -19.00
N PRO A 167 2.36 6.99 -19.86
CA PRO A 167 3.60 7.71 -19.61
C PRO A 167 3.46 8.79 -18.54
N GLU A 168 2.23 9.18 -18.16
CA GLU A 168 2.01 10.15 -17.08
C GLU A 168 2.36 9.56 -15.72
N GLY A 169 2.34 8.22 -15.62
CA GLY A 169 2.63 7.48 -14.43
C GLY A 169 1.47 7.46 -13.43
N VAL A 170 1.50 6.45 -12.57
CA VAL A 170 0.49 6.21 -11.54
C VAL A 170 1.14 6.08 -10.18
N ILE A 171 0.38 6.45 -9.16
CA ILE A 171 0.64 6.20 -7.75
C ILE A 171 -0.35 5.12 -7.32
N ALA A 172 0.17 3.90 -7.18
CA ALA A 172 -0.58 2.74 -6.73
C ALA A 172 -0.51 2.63 -5.20
N PHE A 173 -1.67 2.42 -4.60
CA PHE A 173 -1.83 2.05 -3.21
C PHE A 173 -2.43 0.66 -3.17
N ARG A 174 -1.78 -0.26 -2.47
CA ARG A 174 -2.26 -1.63 -2.32
C ARG A 174 -2.38 -1.97 -0.84
N LEU A 175 -3.62 -2.06 -0.38
CA LEU A 175 -3.93 -2.42 1.00
C LEU A 175 -3.97 -3.94 1.11
N PHE A 176 -3.22 -4.49 2.06
CA PHE A 176 -3.19 -5.92 2.35
C PHE A 176 -3.87 -6.19 3.68
N SER A 177 -4.82 -7.13 3.67
CA SER A 177 -5.61 -7.44 4.85
C SER A 177 -4.88 -8.36 5.83
N THR A 178 -5.25 -8.23 7.10
CA THR A 178 -4.87 -9.15 8.18
C THR A 178 -5.24 -10.61 7.87
N ALA A 179 -6.34 -10.85 7.14
CA ALA A 179 -6.78 -12.18 6.73
C ALA A 179 -5.80 -12.94 5.81
N LEU A 180 -4.83 -12.25 5.19
CA LEU A 180 -3.72 -12.92 4.50
C LEU A 180 -2.88 -13.80 5.43
N ASP A 181 -2.83 -13.51 6.74
CA ASP A 181 -2.06 -14.31 7.69
C ASP A 181 -2.64 -15.71 7.89
N ASP A 182 -3.97 -15.82 7.84
CA ASP A 182 -4.71 -17.07 7.99
C ASP A 182 -4.67 -17.91 6.70
N GLN A 183 -4.42 -17.26 5.56
CA GLN A 183 -4.36 -17.87 4.23
C GLN A 183 -2.93 -18.14 3.76
N GLN A 184 -2.10 -18.80 4.60
CA GLN A 184 -0.68 -19.06 4.32
C GLN A 184 -0.40 -19.53 2.87
N ARG A 185 -1.27 -20.41 2.34
CA ARG A 185 -1.41 -20.72 0.91
C ARG A 185 -2.82 -21.18 0.63
N VAL A 186 -3.36 -20.80 -0.52
CA VAL A 186 -4.68 -21.26 -0.96
C VAL A 186 -4.58 -22.67 -1.49
N ILE A 187 -3.46 -23.00 -2.14
CA ILE A 187 -3.15 -24.35 -2.58
C ILE A 187 -1.84 -24.81 -1.96
N SER A 188 -1.93 -25.85 -1.12
CA SER A 188 -0.74 -26.45 -0.52
C SER A 188 0.23 -26.96 -1.60
N PRO A 189 1.56 -26.91 -1.36
CA PRO A 189 2.55 -27.40 -2.32
C PRO A 189 2.33 -28.87 -2.72
N ILE A 190 1.86 -29.71 -1.79
CA ILE A 190 1.53 -31.12 -2.05
C ILE A 190 0.41 -31.21 -3.09
N LYS A 191 -0.64 -30.41 -2.93
CA LYS A 191 -1.77 -30.39 -3.85
C LYS A 191 -1.37 -29.82 -5.22
N GLN A 192 -0.53 -28.78 -5.28
CA GLN A 192 0.02 -28.26 -6.54
C GLN A 192 0.80 -29.34 -7.31
N ARG A 193 1.67 -30.09 -6.62
CA ARG A 193 2.40 -31.21 -7.21
C ARG A 193 1.46 -32.30 -7.70
N ARG A 194 0.44 -32.66 -6.93
CA ARG A 194 -0.57 -33.67 -7.33
C ARG A 194 -1.32 -33.25 -8.60
N ILE A 195 -1.83 -32.02 -8.65
CA ILE A 195 -2.53 -31.49 -9.84
C ILE A 195 -1.58 -31.49 -11.05
N SER A 196 -0.33 -31.04 -10.87
CA SER A 196 0.68 -31.03 -11.93
C SER A 196 1.00 -32.43 -12.46
N GLY A 197 1.15 -33.40 -11.56
CA GLY A 197 1.38 -34.81 -11.91
C GLY A 197 0.22 -35.41 -12.69
N LEU A 198 -1.02 -35.17 -12.26
CA LEU A 198 -2.22 -35.62 -12.99
C LEU A 198 -2.31 -35.01 -14.39
N ILE A 199 -1.97 -33.72 -14.54
CA ILE A 199 -1.89 -33.05 -15.84
C ILE A 199 -0.79 -33.67 -16.71
N GLN A 200 0.38 -33.97 -16.15
CA GLN A 200 1.49 -34.59 -16.87
C GLN A 200 1.13 -36.02 -17.32
N GLU A 201 0.45 -36.79 -16.48
CA GLU A 201 -0.05 -38.14 -16.75
C GLU A 201 -1.32 -38.16 -17.64
N LYS A 202 -1.80 -37.00 -18.10
CA LYS A 202 -3.02 -36.84 -18.90
C LYS A 202 -4.30 -37.35 -18.22
N LYS A 203 -4.34 -37.39 -16.89
CA LYS A 203 -5.51 -37.73 -16.06
C LYS A 203 -6.41 -36.49 -15.88
N TRP A 204 -7.01 -36.05 -16.98
CA TRP A 204 -7.71 -34.76 -17.07
C TRP A 204 -8.91 -34.64 -16.13
N GLN A 205 -9.72 -35.70 -16.01
CA GLN A 205 -10.92 -35.69 -15.18
C GLN A 205 -10.57 -35.55 -13.69
N GLU A 206 -9.56 -36.28 -13.21
CA GLU A 206 -9.09 -36.18 -11.82
C GLU A 206 -8.49 -34.79 -11.53
N ALA A 207 -7.68 -34.26 -12.44
CA ALA A 207 -7.12 -32.91 -12.31
C ALA A 207 -8.23 -31.84 -12.28
N SER A 208 -9.23 -31.97 -13.17
CA SER A 208 -10.38 -31.07 -13.21
C SER A 208 -11.22 -31.15 -11.93
N ALA A 209 -11.48 -32.34 -11.41
CA ALA A 209 -12.22 -32.52 -10.16
C ALA A 209 -11.47 -31.90 -8.97
N LEU A 210 -10.14 -32.05 -8.90
CA LEU A 210 -9.35 -31.40 -7.87
C LEU A 210 -9.39 -29.87 -7.97
N LEU A 211 -9.31 -29.31 -9.19
CA LEU A 211 -9.38 -27.86 -9.40
C LEU A 211 -10.78 -27.29 -9.12
N ALA A 212 -11.85 -27.99 -9.50
CA ALA A 212 -13.23 -27.54 -9.26
C ALA A 212 -13.54 -27.32 -7.77
N ASN A 213 -12.89 -28.10 -6.90
CA ASN A 213 -12.99 -27.93 -5.45
C ASN A 213 -12.23 -26.70 -4.91
N HIS A 214 -11.49 -25.99 -5.76
CA HIS A 214 -10.74 -24.80 -5.40
C HIS A 214 -11.39 -23.60 -6.05
N ARG A 215 -12.27 -22.95 -5.31
CA ARG A 215 -12.68 -21.60 -5.67
C ARG A 215 -11.42 -20.72 -5.63
N LEU A 216 -11.19 -19.98 -6.71
CA LEU A 216 -10.16 -18.96 -6.71
C LEU A 216 -10.43 -18.07 -5.49
N PRO A 217 -9.45 -17.94 -4.59
CA PRO A 217 -9.65 -17.29 -3.31
C PRO A 217 -10.02 -15.84 -3.55
N ARG A 218 -10.84 -15.25 -2.68
CA ARG A 218 -10.86 -13.79 -2.57
C ARG A 218 -9.68 -13.39 -1.69
N LEU A 219 -8.60 -12.95 -2.33
CA LEU A 219 -7.49 -12.24 -1.74
C LEU A 219 -8.07 -11.02 -1.06
N PRO A 220 -7.77 -10.85 0.22
CA PRO A 220 -8.21 -9.69 0.94
C PRO A 220 -7.17 -8.59 0.68
N VAL A 221 -7.12 -8.13 -0.57
CA VAL A 221 -6.28 -7.05 -1.07
C VAL A 221 -7.16 -6.02 -1.76
N ASP A 222 -6.93 -4.75 -1.50
CA ASP A 222 -7.74 -3.65 -2.01
C ASP A 222 -6.83 -2.56 -2.60
N PRO A 223 -6.63 -2.55 -3.94
CA PRO A 223 -5.82 -1.55 -4.61
C PRO A 223 -6.63 -0.35 -5.10
N PHE A 224 -6.02 0.84 -5.08
CA PHE A 224 -6.49 2.01 -5.80
C PHE A 224 -5.32 2.77 -6.44
N PHE A 225 -5.62 3.57 -7.46
CA PHE A 225 -4.60 4.24 -8.28
C PHE A 225 -4.94 5.71 -8.47
N VAL A 226 -3.92 6.56 -8.37
CA VAL A 226 -4.02 7.98 -8.70
C VAL A 226 -3.04 8.30 -9.81
N LYS A 227 -3.40 9.15 -10.77
CA LYS A 227 -2.41 9.63 -11.74
C LYS A 227 -1.33 10.43 -11.05
N ALA A 228 -0.07 10.25 -11.44
CA ALA A 228 1.03 10.97 -10.79
C ALA A 228 0.97 12.49 -11.05
N ASN A 229 0.36 12.91 -12.16
CA ASN A 229 0.13 14.31 -12.52
C ASN A 229 -1.22 14.86 -12.03
N GLU A 230 -1.95 14.10 -11.20
CA GLU A 230 -3.28 14.47 -10.74
C GLU A 230 -3.27 15.83 -10.00
N GLN A 231 -4.19 16.71 -10.40
CA GLN A 231 -4.30 18.06 -9.87
C GLN A 231 -5.40 18.19 -8.80
N SER A 232 -6.25 17.18 -8.66
CA SER A 232 -7.22 17.08 -7.58
C SER A 232 -6.54 17.13 -6.21
N LYS A 233 -7.28 17.61 -5.22
CA LYS A 233 -6.81 17.62 -3.83
C LYS A 233 -6.80 16.19 -3.30
N VAL A 234 -5.88 15.88 -2.39
CA VAL A 234 -5.85 14.58 -1.70
C VAL A 234 -7.11 14.35 -0.86
N VAL A 235 -7.80 15.42 -0.45
CA VAL A 235 -9.05 15.35 0.33
C VAL A 235 -10.30 15.10 -0.51
N GLU A 236 -10.21 15.21 -1.83
CA GLU A 236 -11.30 14.79 -2.71
C GLU A 236 -11.40 13.26 -2.67
N SER A 237 -12.62 12.71 -2.75
CA SER A 237 -12.83 11.30 -2.48
C SER A 237 -12.03 10.42 -3.44
N MET A 238 -11.28 9.47 -2.89
CA MET A 238 -10.50 8.52 -3.67
C MET A 238 -11.36 7.64 -4.56
N ALA A 239 -12.62 7.39 -4.19
CA ALA A 239 -13.57 6.66 -5.02
C ALA A 239 -13.88 7.39 -6.34
N GLU A 240 -13.81 8.73 -6.34
CA GLU A 240 -14.07 9.56 -7.53
C GLU A 240 -12.85 9.66 -8.44
N ILE A 241 -11.65 9.61 -7.86
CA ILE A 241 -10.38 9.87 -8.57
C ILE A 241 -9.70 8.56 -9.03
N SER A 242 -10.05 7.42 -8.43
CA SER A 242 -9.38 6.14 -8.73
C SER A 242 -9.52 5.74 -10.19
N CYS A 243 -8.38 5.63 -10.89
CA CYS A 243 -8.34 5.27 -12.29
C CYS A 243 -8.71 3.79 -12.49
N GLY A 244 -9.68 3.52 -13.37
CA GLY A 244 -9.97 2.16 -13.88
C GLY A 244 -11.20 1.47 -13.31
N TYR A 245 -11.85 2.04 -12.29
CA TYR A 245 -13.13 1.53 -11.78
C TYR A 245 -14.13 2.67 -11.64
N LYS A 246 -15.16 2.71 -12.50
CA LYS A 246 -16.35 3.52 -12.25
C LYS A 246 -17.13 2.87 -11.10
N LEU A 247 -16.67 3.05 -9.86
CA LEU A 247 -17.36 2.64 -8.65
C LEU A 247 -18.34 3.74 -8.22
N SER A 248 -19.22 4.16 -9.13
CA SER A 248 -20.12 5.30 -8.88
C SER A 248 -21.00 5.14 -7.64
N ASP A 249 -21.11 3.93 -7.09
CA ASP A 249 -22.03 3.60 -5.99
C ASP A 249 -21.35 2.99 -4.76
N VAL A 250 -20.01 2.87 -4.72
CA VAL A 250 -19.32 2.21 -3.59
C VAL A 250 -18.46 3.22 -2.83
N GLU A 251 -18.94 3.59 -1.64
CA GLU A 251 -18.12 4.29 -0.65
C GLU A 251 -16.93 3.39 -0.24
N ALA A 252 -15.71 3.90 -0.47
CA ALA A 252 -14.47 3.23 -0.12
C ALA A 252 -13.66 4.06 0.90
N PRO A 253 -14.21 4.32 2.11
CA PRO A 253 -13.58 5.20 3.10
C PRO A 253 -12.17 4.71 3.50
N GLN A 254 -11.89 3.41 3.36
CA GLN A 254 -10.56 2.86 3.59
C GLN A 254 -9.48 3.44 2.67
N TRP A 255 -9.84 3.86 1.44
CA TRP A 255 -8.91 4.48 0.50
C TRP A 255 -8.55 5.89 0.93
N ASP A 256 -9.55 6.68 1.36
CA ASP A 256 -9.33 8.03 1.89
C ASP A 256 -8.44 7.99 3.14
N ILE A 257 -8.70 7.06 4.06
CA ILE A 257 -7.87 6.88 5.27
C ILE A 257 -6.44 6.47 4.87
N ALA A 258 -6.27 5.52 3.95
CA ALA A 258 -4.95 5.07 3.50
C ALA A 258 -4.17 6.21 2.84
N ALA A 259 -4.81 6.96 1.94
CA ALA A 259 -4.23 8.13 1.29
C ALA A 259 -3.81 9.17 2.33
N GLN A 260 -4.68 9.49 3.30
CA GLN A 260 -4.40 10.45 4.35
C GLN A 260 -3.20 10.04 5.21
N LEU A 261 -3.13 8.78 5.64
CA LEU A 261 -2.02 8.27 6.45
C LEU A 261 -0.70 8.31 5.69
N VAL A 262 -0.68 7.86 4.43
CA VAL A 262 0.54 7.83 3.60
C VAL A 262 1.01 9.24 3.24
N VAL A 263 0.11 10.12 2.81
CA VAL A 263 0.43 11.52 2.48
C VAL A 263 0.90 12.26 3.73
N GLY A 264 0.19 12.10 4.85
CA GLY A 264 0.61 12.63 6.14
C GLY A 264 1.99 12.15 6.55
N LEU A 265 2.29 10.86 6.37
CA LEU A 265 3.61 10.29 6.63
C LEU A 265 4.69 10.94 5.74
N CYS A 266 4.45 11.06 4.44
CA CYS A 266 5.40 11.68 3.50
C CYS A 266 5.71 13.13 3.89
N LEU A 267 4.68 13.89 4.22
CA LEU A 267 4.84 15.27 4.69
C LEU A 267 5.59 15.34 6.01
N TYR A 268 5.26 14.47 6.97
CA TYR A 268 5.98 14.37 8.24
C TYR A 268 7.48 14.12 8.01
N MET A 269 7.83 13.17 7.15
CA MET A 269 9.21 12.86 6.82
C MET A 269 9.95 14.06 6.19
N ASN A 270 9.26 14.88 5.39
CA ASN A 270 9.82 16.11 4.83
C ASN A 270 10.08 17.21 5.87
N THR A 271 9.46 17.15 7.05
CA THR A 271 9.74 18.10 8.16
C THR A 271 10.85 17.68 9.08
N LEU A 272 11.28 16.41 8.99
CA LEU A 272 12.31 15.90 9.88
C LEU A 272 13.61 16.70 9.68
N PRO A 273 14.21 17.24 10.76
CA PRO A 273 15.50 17.89 10.68
C PRO A 273 16.54 17.01 9.97
N PRO A 274 17.52 17.57 9.24
CA PRO A 274 18.54 16.81 8.52
C PRO A 274 19.29 15.76 9.36
N LYS A 275 19.36 15.95 10.69
CA LYS A 275 20.03 15.05 11.65
C LYS A 275 19.05 14.32 12.57
N SER A 276 17.76 14.27 12.23
CA SER A 276 16.78 13.54 13.04
C SER A 276 17.16 12.06 13.08
N SER A 277 17.05 11.42 14.24
CA SER A 277 17.20 9.96 14.35
C SER A 277 16.17 9.19 13.51
N HIS A 278 15.05 9.82 13.17
CA HIS A 278 14.04 9.30 12.25
C HIS A 278 14.44 9.46 10.78
N LYS A 279 15.46 10.28 10.51
CA LYS A 279 16.05 10.49 9.20
C LYS A 279 17.38 9.74 9.17
N SER A 280 17.36 8.40 9.09
CA SER A 280 18.60 7.62 8.85
C SER A 280 19.27 8.13 7.57
N ASP A 281 20.57 7.96 7.32
CA ASP A 281 21.14 8.46 6.04
C ASP A 281 20.39 7.81 4.85
N TRP A 282 19.46 8.57 4.22
CA TRP A 282 18.54 8.13 3.15
C TRP A 282 19.28 7.95 1.83
N ASN A 283 20.53 7.49 1.90
CA ASN A 283 21.24 7.11 0.71
C ASN A 283 20.53 5.86 0.16
N PRO A 284 20.21 5.83 -1.15
CA PRO A 284 19.82 4.59 -1.80
C PRO A 284 20.89 3.57 -1.41
N ALA A 285 20.47 2.44 -0.84
CA ALA A 285 21.40 1.48 -0.29
C ALA A 285 22.37 1.11 -1.42
N LEU A 286 23.62 1.59 -1.32
CA LEU A 286 24.67 1.21 -2.26
C LEU A 286 24.75 -0.31 -2.13
N LYS A 287 24.24 -1.03 -3.14
CA LYS A 287 24.32 -2.49 -3.18
C LYS A 287 25.81 -2.80 -3.15
N SER A 288 26.32 -3.17 -1.98
CA SER A 288 27.74 -3.38 -1.79
C SER A 288 28.20 -4.41 -2.82
N LEU A 289 29.20 -4.04 -3.62
CA LEU A 289 29.75 -4.87 -4.69
C LEU A 289 30.46 -6.14 -4.15
N GLY A 290 30.28 -6.49 -2.88
CA GLY A 290 30.96 -7.57 -2.19
C GLY A 290 30.19 -8.11 -0.98
N ARG A 291 29.04 -8.76 -1.25
CA ARG A 291 28.29 -9.76 -0.44
C ARG A 291 27.92 -9.39 1.01
N PRO A 292 26.61 -9.22 1.27
CA PRO A 292 25.78 -10.31 1.84
C PRO A 292 24.77 -10.87 0.83
N ASN A 293 24.04 -11.94 1.19
CA ASN A 293 23.05 -12.59 0.33
C ASN A 293 22.02 -11.57 -0.21
N PRO A 294 21.96 -11.29 -1.53
CA PRO A 294 21.02 -10.30 -2.10
C PRO A 294 19.55 -10.68 -1.89
N ASN A 295 19.31 -11.93 -1.47
CA ASN A 295 18.00 -12.55 -1.31
C ASN A 295 17.45 -12.47 0.12
N SER A 296 18.14 -11.78 1.06
CA SER A 296 17.66 -11.64 2.43
C SER A 296 17.63 -10.19 2.88
N VAL A 297 16.47 -9.71 3.32
CA VAL A 297 16.37 -8.53 4.19
C VAL A 297 16.87 -8.96 5.57
N THR A 298 18.18 -9.10 5.71
CA THR A 298 18.83 -9.41 6.99
C THR A 298 19.06 -8.17 7.84
N ASP A 299 18.93 -6.99 7.23
CA ASP A 299 19.25 -5.74 7.88
C ASP A 299 17.99 -5.10 8.47
N ALA A 300 17.91 -5.15 9.80
CA ALA A 300 16.92 -4.40 10.57
C ALA A 300 16.92 -2.89 10.24
N ALA A 301 18.03 -2.35 9.71
CA ALA A 301 18.16 -0.95 9.30
C ALA A 301 17.27 -0.56 8.09
N GLN A 302 16.64 -1.52 7.40
CA GLN A 302 15.66 -1.24 6.34
C GLN A 302 14.24 -1.03 6.87
N ILE A 303 14.00 -1.34 8.16
CA ILE A 303 12.73 -1.09 8.83
C ILE A 303 12.87 0.19 9.65
N CYS A 304 12.20 1.24 9.20
CA CYS A 304 12.15 2.51 9.92
C CYS A 304 10.89 2.51 10.78
N THR A 305 11.06 2.36 12.10
CA THR A 305 9.96 2.64 13.03
C THR A 305 9.86 4.15 13.20
N ILE A 306 8.78 4.73 12.71
CA ILE A 306 8.51 6.16 12.83
C ILE A 306 7.49 6.33 13.95
N SER A 307 7.95 6.98 15.02
CA SER A 307 7.13 7.31 16.17
C SER A 307 7.03 8.82 16.31
N SER A 308 5.95 9.28 16.94
CA SER A 308 5.87 10.63 17.46
C SER A 308 6.70 10.74 18.74
N THR A 309 7.44 11.84 18.91
CA THR A 309 8.03 12.20 20.22
C THR A 309 6.95 12.64 21.21
N PHE A 310 5.80 13.08 20.71
CA PHE A 310 4.64 13.41 21.54
C PHE A 310 3.89 12.13 21.89
N LYS A 311 3.88 11.79 23.18
CA LYS A 311 2.98 10.77 23.72
C LYS A 311 1.59 11.38 23.88
N LEU A 312 0.60 10.81 23.19
CA LEU A 312 -0.79 11.20 23.39
C LEU A 312 -1.25 10.67 24.75
N ARG A 313 -1.88 11.54 25.56
CA ARG A 313 -2.55 11.10 26.78
C ARG A 313 -3.87 10.40 26.42
N LYS A 314 -4.48 9.73 27.39
CA LYS A 314 -5.71 8.97 27.15
C LYS A 314 -6.86 9.90 26.76
N GLU A 315 -6.92 11.08 27.38
CA GLU A 315 -7.95 12.09 27.13
C GLU A 315 -7.80 12.69 25.73
N ASP A 316 -6.56 12.95 25.31
CA ASP A 316 -6.26 13.42 23.96
C ASP A 316 -6.64 12.33 22.94
N SER A 317 -6.35 11.06 23.24
CA SER A 317 -6.75 9.91 22.42
C SER A 317 -8.28 9.80 22.26
N GLU A 318 -9.02 10.03 23.34
CA GLU A 318 -10.49 10.01 23.35
C GLU A 318 -11.08 11.19 22.57
N LEU A 319 -10.54 12.40 22.74
CA LEU A 319 -11.01 13.63 22.09
C LEU A 319 -10.82 13.61 20.57
N ILE A 320 -9.83 12.85 20.09
CA ILE A 320 -9.57 12.66 18.65
C ILE A 320 -10.53 11.63 18.03
N GLY A 321 -11.36 10.97 18.85
CA GLY A 321 -12.41 10.07 18.38
C GLY A 321 -11.93 8.63 18.15
N ILE A 322 -10.80 8.22 18.76
CA ILE A 322 -10.30 6.83 18.66
C ILE A 322 -11.30 5.83 19.26
N ASN A 323 -12.19 6.27 20.16
CA ASN A 323 -13.16 5.43 20.85
C ASN A 323 -14.63 5.64 20.42
N GLY A 324 -14.88 6.29 19.27
CA GLY A 324 -16.20 6.22 18.61
C GLY A 324 -17.39 6.90 19.33
N THR A 325 -17.18 8.00 20.07
CA THR A 325 -18.29 8.77 20.67
C THR A 325 -18.58 10.09 19.96
N THR A 326 -19.87 10.29 19.67
CA THR A 326 -20.49 11.42 18.96
C THR A 326 -20.27 12.77 19.65
N ARG A 327 -19.98 13.79 18.83
CA ARG A 327 -19.72 15.18 19.23
C ARG A 327 -20.94 15.84 19.89
N ALA A 328 -20.79 16.25 21.15
CA ALA A 328 -21.59 17.34 21.72
C ALA A 328 -20.94 18.69 21.34
N PHE A 329 -21.76 19.69 21.01
CA PHE A 329 -21.29 21.06 20.83
C PHE A 329 -20.85 21.61 22.19
N HIS A 330 -19.54 21.61 22.44
CA HIS A 330 -18.93 22.30 23.56
C HIS A 330 -18.25 23.58 23.08
N GLU A 331 -18.38 24.63 23.88
CA GLU A 331 -17.63 25.85 23.70
C GLU A 331 -16.13 25.52 23.72
N ILE A 332 -15.38 26.04 22.74
CA ILE A 332 -14.01 25.62 22.48
C ILE A 332 -13.07 26.20 23.57
N CYS A 333 -12.62 25.35 24.49
CA CYS A 333 -11.57 25.66 25.46
C CYS A 333 -10.27 26.10 24.77
N ALA A 334 -9.38 26.74 25.54
CA ALA A 334 -8.00 26.94 25.11
C ALA A 334 -7.40 25.56 24.75
N HIS A 335 -6.96 25.40 23.50
CA HIS A 335 -6.44 24.13 23.00
C HIS A 335 -5.39 24.39 21.92
N PHE A 336 -4.51 23.43 21.69
CA PHE A 336 -3.63 23.49 20.53
C PHE A 336 -4.41 23.14 19.27
N ARG A 337 -4.53 24.12 18.37
CA ARG A 337 -4.91 23.82 17.00
C ARG A 337 -3.77 23.05 16.36
N ARG A 338 -4.12 21.91 15.78
CA ARG A 338 -3.16 21.06 15.08
C ARG A 338 -2.40 21.85 14.03
N GLY A 339 -1.12 21.52 13.89
CA GLY A 339 -0.38 21.94 12.73
C GLY A 339 -1.06 21.40 11.47
N HIS A 340 -0.95 22.16 10.40
CA HIS A 340 -1.48 21.77 9.11
C HIS A 340 -0.51 22.24 8.03
N TRP A 341 -0.54 21.54 6.91
CA TRP A 341 0.21 21.95 5.73
C TRP A 341 -0.64 22.92 4.93
N ARG A 342 0.00 23.97 4.42
CA ARG A 342 -0.64 24.88 3.47
C ARG A 342 0.36 25.42 2.48
N ARG A 343 -0.12 25.88 1.33
CA ARG A 343 0.66 26.77 0.46
C ARG A 343 0.86 28.11 1.17
N ARG A 344 2.05 28.71 1.02
CA ARG A 344 2.29 30.02 1.64
C ARG A 344 1.44 31.09 0.94
N PRO A 345 0.62 31.87 1.67
CA PRO A 345 -0.20 32.90 1.05
C PRO A 345 0.66 33.89 0.26
N GLY A 346 0.23 34.24 -0.95
CA GLY A 346 0.90 35.23 -1.80
C GLY A 346 2.13 34.75 -2.57
N GLN A 347 2.58 33.50 -2.40
CA GLN A 347 3.76 32.95 -3.12
C GLN A 347 3.39 31.93 -4.22
N GLY A 348 2.13 31.87 -4.65
CA GLY A 348 1.68 30.86 -5.63
C GLY A 348 2.31 30.98 -7.02
N GLN A 349 2.85 32.14 -7.38
CA GLN A 349 3.50 32.41 -8.67
C GLN A 349 5.03 32.34 -8.61
N ASP A 350 5.63 32.15 -7.42
CA ASP A 350 7.07 32.05 -7.27
C ASP A 350 7.50 30.58 -7.43
N PRO A 351 8.17 30.19 -8.54
CA PRO A 351 8.59 28.81 -8.76
C PRO A 351 9.65 28.33 -7.77
N ASN A 352 10.32 29.25 -7.07
CA ASN A 352 11.38 28.93 -6.11
C ASN A 352 10.85 28.81 -4.66
N ALA A 353 9.62 29.23 -4.39
CA ALA A 353 9.04 29.13 -3.06
C ALA A 353 8.66 27.66 -2.74
N PRO A 354 8.86 27.19 -1.48
CA PRO A 354 8.40 25.85 -1.08
C PRO A 354 6.89 25.71 -1.31
N ARG A 355 6.48 24.68 -2.07
CA ARG A 355 5.07 24.48 -2.44
C ARG A 355 4.15 24.34 -1.24
N ALA A 356 4.60 23.67 -0.18
CA ALA A 356 3.88 23.54 1.07
C ALA A 356 4.79 23.92 2.25
N VAL A 357 4.22 24.64 3.22
CA VAL A 357 4.88 24.97 4.48
C VAL A 357 4.09 24.36 5.64
N TRP A 358 4.80 23.76 6.59
CA TRP A 358 4.18 23.29 7.82
C TRP A 358 3.84 24.48 8.70
N VAL A 359 2.56 24.71 8.94
CA VAL A 359 2.10 25.64 9.96
C VAL A 359 2.22 24.91 11.28
N ARG A 360 3.11 25.39 12.14
CA ARG A 360 3.31 24.82 13.47
C ARG A 360 1.98 24.82 14.23
N PRO A 361 1.74 23.83 15.12
CA PRO A 361 0.63 23.88 16.04
C PRO A 361 0.60 25.23 16.78
N THR A 362 -0.57 25.86 16.84
CA THR A 362 -0.76 27.15 17.50
C THR A 362 -1.79 27.00 18.60
N LEU A 363 -1.53 27.61 19.74
CA LEU A 363 -2.52 27.73 20.79
C LEU A 363 -3.67 28.63 20.35
N VAL A 364 -4.87 28.05 20.28
CA VAL A 364 -6.12 28.76 19.99
C VAL A 364 -6.83 29.05 21.30
N ARG A 365 -7.45 30.23 21.37
CA ARG A 365 -8.13 30.76 22.56
C ARG A 365 -7.19 31.00 23.75
N ARG A 366 -5.99 31.54 23.47
CA ARG A 366 -5.02 31.94 24.50
C ARG A 366 -5.62 32.95 25.49
N ASP A 367 -6.54 33.79 25.04
CA ASP A 367 -7.30 34.75 25.85
C ASP A 367 -8.09 34.12 27.00
N ARG A 368 -8.34 32.80 26.95
CA ARG A 368 -9.05 32.05 27.99
C ARG A 368 -8.12 31.38 29.00
N LEU A 369 -6.81 31.47 28.82
CA LEU A 369 -5.86 31.05 29.85
C LEU A 369 -5.63 32.20 30.81
N GLN A 370 -5.67 31.91 32.10
CA GLN A 370 -5.15 32.83 33.11
C GLN A 370 -3.64 33.01 32.89
N ASP A 371 -3.09 34.16 33.28
CA ASP A 371 -1.64 34.39 33.18
C ASP A 371 -0.89 33.32 33.99
N GLY A 372 0.07 32.66 33.32
CA GLY A 372 0.82 31.53 33.88
C GLY A 372 0.10 30.18 33.81
N ALA A 373 -1.17 30.13 33.39
CA ALA A 373 -1.87 28.87 33.18
C ALA A 373 -1.40 28.18 31.90
N ILE A 374 -1.28 26.87 31.99
CA ILE A 374 -0.87 26.00 30.89
C ILE A 374 -2.12 25.38 30.29
N VAL A 375 -2.13 25.23 28.96
CA VAL A 375 -3.20 24.55 28.24
C VAL A 375 -3.29 23.12 28.72
N GLY A 376 -4.49 22.65 29.08
CA GLY A 376 -4.70 21.24 29.35
C GLY A 376 -4.26 20.44 28.12
N GLY A 377 -3.20 19.63 28.25
CA GLY A 377 -2.47 19.13 27.07
C GLY A 377 -0.96 19.20 27.17
N SER A 378 -0.45 20.23 27.83
CA SER A 378 0.98 20.55 27.80
C SER A 378 1.69 19.93 29.00
N GLU A 379 2.71 19.11 28.75
CA GLU A 379 3.65 18.70 29.80
C GLU A 379 4.67 19.81 30.04
N ASN A 380 4.89 20.16 31.32
CA ASN A 380 6.07 20.94 31.70
C ASN A 380 7.30 20.08 31.41
N ILE A 381 8.06 20.42 30.37
CA ILE A 381 9.44 19.97 30.26
C ILE A 381 10.20 20.79 31.31
N VAL A 382 10.27 20.25 32.53
CA VAL A 382 11.15 20.79 33.57
C VAL A 382 12.57 20.55 33.07
N SER A 383 13.25 21.65 32.72
CA SER A 383 14.67 21.67 32.35
C SER A 383 15.56 21.38 33.55
#